data_AF-F4C9T9-F1
#
_entry.id   AF-F4C9T9-F1
#
_cell.length_a   1.000
_cell.length_b   1.000
_cell.length_c   1.000
_cell.angle_alpha   90.00
_cell.angle_beta   90.00
_cell.angle_gamma   90.00
#
_symmetry.space_group_name_H-M   'P 1'
#
loop_
_entity.id
_entity.type
_entity.pdbx_description
1 polymer ?
#
loop_
_entity_poly.entity_id
_entity_poly.type
_entity_poly.pdbx_seq_one_letter_code
_entity_poly.pdbx_strand_id
1 'polypeptide(L)'
;MKRIVSILLAMHLTASFAQVTLRIDPSSAEPPSFSDIFDEVKFIPLETRSSSLFGSIKQLFIVDSLFVFTESHSNNIMLFHRNGKFKTKIIRDQYTTGRIYIDFVKKSINFLKGRTIYRYDFEGKPLETLQENFVGEKYVLGDGQAIYYDKRVYSGLPDSTAYEVYVAKDNRIISKFFPYNMRTDSFLPEDSFQTLHTFFYSNGSGNAMFARPFDYVIYQADSEKVDSLFKIVLPYNMSLDRKQLFEDAKYPIGSKSRYFADNPNHVQLINFPYLIGNNLFFKLQTSSNISDSYLYRLDSENLYRIDKLQVDDKCYYLNVINVYAPSEFVNRNFLTADTEYIYTIVPAADLIDQYKNNKTKEVNVEYPKELLTLFGSKNNKANCVIVALKPKR
;
A
#
# COMPACT_ATOMS: atom_id res chain seq x y z
N MET A 1 -1.90 17.37 54.24
CA MET A 1 -2.30 16.83 52.92
C MET A 1 -1.97 17.85 51.84
N LYS A 2 -0.84 17.70 51.15
CA LYS A 2 -0.49 18.48 49.95
C LYS A 2 -0.25 17.47 48.82
N ARG A 3 -1.12 17.47 47.82
CA ARG A 3 -0.96 16.65 46.61
C ARG A 3 0.04 17.35 45.69
N ILE A 4 1.19 16.72 45.47
CA ILE A 4 2.15 17.09 44.42
C ILE A 4 1.63 16.44 43.14
N VAL A 5 1.17 17.26 42.21
CA VAL A 5 0.89 16.84 40.83
C VAL A 5 2.22 16.84 40.10
N SER A 6 2.73 15.65 39.77
CA SER A 6 3.89 15.51 38.89
C SER A 6 3.41 15.57 37.45
N ILE A 7 3.72 16.66 36.75
CA ILE A 7 3.55 16.78 35.30
C ILE A 7 4.75 16.05 34.67
N LEU A 8 4.49 14.90 34.05
CA LEU A 8 5.46 14.24 33.18
C LEU A 8 5.48 15.01 31.85
N LEU A 9 6.52 15.81 31.64
CA LEU A 9 6.81 16.42 30.35
C LEU A 9 7.57 15.39 29.50
N ALA A 10 6.87 14.72 28.58
CA ALA A 10 7.51 13.89 27.58
C ALA A 10 8.22 14.80 26.56
N MET A 11 9.54 14.95 26.71
CA MET A 11 10.38 15.54 25.66
C MET A 11 10.46 14.55 24.49
N HIS A 12 9.75 14.84 23.40
CA HIS A 12 10.01 14.20 22.12
C HIS A 12 11.32 14.77 21.56
N LEU A 13 12.42 14.00 21.68
CA LEU A 13 13.60 14.23 20.87
C LEU A 13 13.21 14.01 19.39
N THR A 14 13.14 15.08 18.62
CA THR A 14 13.05 15.00 17.16
C THR A 14 14.44 14.68 16.61
N ALA A 15 14.82 13.41 16.62
CA ALA A 15 15.97 12.96 15.85
C ALA A 15 15.65 13.17 14.35
N SER A 16 16.43 14.02 13.68
CA SER A 16 16.47 14.02 12.21
C SER A 16 17.18 12.73 11.82
N PHE A 17 16.45 11.78 11.23
CA PHE A 17 17.05 10.58 10.68
C PHE A 17 17.86 10.99 9.45
N ALA A 18 19.16 10.70 9.46
CA ALA A 18 19.97 10.83 8.27
C ALA A 18 19.44 9.87 7.20
N GLN A 19 19.28 10.36 5.97
CA GLN A 19 18.89 9.53 4.83
C GLN A 19 19.86 8.34 4.69
N VAL A 20 19.33 7.13 4.64
CA VAL A 20 20.11 5.91 4.42
C VAL A 20 20.18 5.62 2.93
N THR A 21 21.37 5.34 2.41
CA THR A 21 21.55 4.92 1.01
C THR A 21 21.53 3.40 0.92
N LEU A 22 20.58 2.85 0.16
CA LEU A 22 20.46 1.41 -0.08
C LEU A 22 20.93 1.09 -1.49
N ARG A 23 21.92 0.19 -1.63
CA ARG A 23 22.40 -0.29 -2.92
C ARG A 23 21.65 -1.57 -3.25
N ILE A 24 20.74 -1.49 -4.20
CA ILE A 24 19.82 -2.57 -4.55
C ILE A 24 20.22 -3.07 -5.93
N ASP A 25 20.73 -4.31 -6.02
CA ASP A 25 20.90 -5.02 -7.27
C ASP A 25 19.81 -6.09 -7.42
N PRO A 26 18.75 -5.83 -8.20
CA PRO A 26 17.68 -6.79 -8.42
C PRO A 26 18.12 -8.16 -8.96
N SER A 27 19.26 -8.23 -9.64
CA SER A 27 19.79 -9.46 -10.21
C SER A 27 20.45 -10.38 -9.18
N SER A 28 20.91 -9.80 -8.06
CA SER A 28 21.46 -10.56 -6.92
C SER A 28 20.41 -10.98 -5.90
N ALA A 29 19.14 -10.62 -6.12
CA ALA A 29 18.07 -10.89 -5.17
C ALA A 29 17.70 -12.39 -5.17
N GLU A 30 17.80 -13.02 -4.00
CA GLU A 30 17.58 -14.46 -3.85
C GLU A 30 16.08 -14.79 -3.72
N PRO A 31 15.60 -15.93 -4.26
CA PRO A 31 14.28 -16.45 -3.93
C PRO A 31 14.30 -17.07 -2.52
N PRO A 32 13.67 -16.45 -1.51
CA PRO A 32 13.69 -16.97 -0.15
C PRO A 32 12.72 -18.16 0.00
N SER A 33 13.00 -19.05 0.95
CA SER A 33 11.93 -19.88 1.52
C SER A 33 11.05 -19.04 2.45
N PHE A 34 9.81 -19.47 2.66
CA PHE A 34 8.90 -18.82 3.61
C PHE A 34 9.55 -18.66 4.98
N SER A 35 10.17 -19.73 5.48
CA SER A 35 10.85 -19.75 6.77
C SER A 35 12.08 -18.86 6.81
N ASP A 36 12.68 -18.42 5.70
CA ASP A 36 13.84 -17.52 5.77
C ASP A 36 13.44 -16.10 6.19
N ILE A 37 12.22 -15.68 5.82
CA ILE A 37 11.80 -14.28 5.93
C ILE A 37 10.52 -14.05 6.75
N PHE A 38 9.74 -15.10 7.02
CA PHE A 38 8.52 -15.02 7.82
C PHE A 38 8.54 -15.98 9.01
N ASP A 39 8.00 -15.54 10.13
CA ASP A 39 7.84 -16.34 11.35
C ASP A 39 6.49 -17.06 11.39
N GLU A 40 5.46 -16.45 10.82
CA GLU A 40 4.07 -16.89 10.92
C GLU A 40 3.27 -16.51 9.67
N VAL A 41 2.34 -17.39 9.27
CA VAL A 41 1.23 -17.06 8.37
C VAL A 41 -0.10 -17.34 9.04
N LYS A 42 -1.04 -16.40 8.88
CA LYS A 42 -2.46 -16.60 9.19
C LYS A 42 -3.27 -16.55 7.91
N PHE A 43 -4.01 -17.64 7.66
CA PHE A 43 -5.04 -17.67 6.63
C PHE A 43 -6.39 -17.36 7.27
N ILE A 44 -7.06 -16.31 6.78
CA ILE A 44 -8.28 -15.80 7.37
C ILE A 44 -9.38 -15.81 6.29
N PRO A 45 -10.12 -16.93 6.16
CA PRO A 45 -11.23 -17.01 5.22
C PRO A 45 -12.32 -16.01 5.58
N LEU A 46 -12.70 -15.16 4.62
CA LEU A 46 -13.79 -14.21 4.83
C LEU A 46 -15.15 -14.90 4.68
N GLU A 47 -16.03 -14.68 5.65
CA GLU A 47 -17.37 -15.27 5.67
C GLU A 47 -18.11 -14.98 4.37
N THR A 48 -18.65 -16.04 3.76
CA THR A 48 -19.35 -15.96 2.49
C THR A 48 -20.85 -16.16 2.68
N ARG A 49 -21.62 -15.08 2.50
CA ARG A 49 -23.08 -15.07 2.43
C ARG A 49 -23.55 -14.01 1.43
N SER A 50 -24.83 -14.02 1.08
CA SER A 50 -25.38 -13.08 0.07
C SER A 50 -25.08 -11.61 0.37
N SER A 51 -25.09 -11.21 1.64
CA SER A 51 -24.80 -9.84 2.08
C SER A 51 -23.31 -9.49 2.14
N SER A 52 -22.42 -10.48 2.10
CA SER A 52 -20.97 -10.32 2.24
C SER A 52 -20.18 -10.72 0.99
N LEU A 53 -20.85 -11.07 -0.11
CA LEU A 53 -20.18 -11.44 -1.35
C LEU A 53 -19.55 -10.22 -2.02
N PHE A 54 -18.31 -10.35 -2.49
CA PHE A 54 -17.60 -9.31 -3.23
C PHE A 54 -16.65 -9.92 -4.27
N GLY A 55 -16.24 -9.12 -5.26
CA GLY A 55 -15.38 -9.58 -6.36
C GLY A 55 -13.88 -9.54 -6.01
N SER A 56 -13.34 -8.34 -5.80
CA SER A 56 -11.94 -8.15 -5.39
C SER A 56 -11.81 -6.94 -4.47
N ILE A 57 -10.65 -6.82 -3.80
CA ILE A 57 -10.37 -5.78 -2.82
C ILE A 57 -9.46 -4.70 -3.44
N LYS A 58 -9.92 -3.45 -3.49
CA LYS A 58 -9.12 -2.31 -3.98
C LYS A 58 -8.16 -1.77 -2.93
N GLN A 59 -8.66 -1.56 -1.72
CA GLN A 59 -7.89 -1.04 -0.60
C GLN A 59 -8.27 -1.83 0.64
N LEU A 60 -7.29 -2.19 1.46
CA LEU A 60 -7.50 -2.83 2.75
C LEU A 60 -6.95 -1.93 3.85
N PHE A 61 -7.71 -1.77 4.92
CA PHE A 61 -7.28 -1.10 6.14
C PHE A 61 -7.50 -2.03 7.32
N ILE A 62 -6.55 -1.96 8.25
CA ILE A 62 -6.57 -2.69 9.50
C ILE A 62 -6.89 -1.68 10.61
N VAL A 63 -8.07 -1.80 11.24
CA VAL A 63 -8.51 -0.85 12.29
C VAL A 63 -9.08 -1.63 13.47
N ASP A 64 -8.55 -1.42 14.67
CA ASP A 64 -8.95 -2.16 15.86
C ASP A 64 -9.05 -3.68 15.57
N SER A 65 -10.24 -4.27 15.73
CA SER A 65 -10.54 -5.69 15.46
C SER A 65 -11.16 -5.94 14.08
N LEU A 66 -11.03 -5.01 13.13
CA LEU A 66 -11.68 -5.03 11.83
C LEU A 66 -10.71 -5.00 10.65
N PHE A 67 -11.11 -5.71 9.60
CA PHE A 67 -10.74 -5.44 8.22
C PHE A 67 -11.78 -4.51 7.60
N VAL A 68 -11.32 -3.40 7.02
CA VAL A 68 -12.16 -2.45 6.30
C VAL A 68 -11.63 -2.32 4.89
N PHE A 69 -12.47 -2.57 3.89
CA PHE A 69 -12.03 -2.50 2.50
C PHE A 69 -13.10 -2.03 1.54
N THR A 70 -12.67 -1.48 0.41
CA THR A 70 -13.53 -1.22 -0.75
C THR A 70 -13.48 -2.38 -1.72
N GLU A 71 -14.66 -2.84 -2.16
CA GLU A 71 -14.72 -3.83 -3.24
C GLU A 71 -14.74 -3.20 -4.63
N SER A 72 -14.22 -3.95 -5.61
CA SER A 72 -13.87 -3.37 -6.90
C SER A 72 -15.01 -2.98 -7.82
N HIS A 73 -16.17 -3.60 -7.71
CA HIS A 73 -17.24 -3.45 -8.70
C HIS A 73 -18.27 -2.40 -8.29
N SER A 74 -18.81 -2.49 -7.08
CA SER A 74 -19.84 -1.56 -6.57
C SER A 74 -19.27 -0.45 -5.66
N ASN A 75 -17.95 -0.39 -5.44
CA ASN A 75 -17.28 0.52 -4.51
C ASN A 75 -17.81 0.49 -3.07
N ASN A 76 -18.55 -0.56 -2.70
CA ASN A 76 -19.12 -0.72 -1.37
C ASN A 76 -17.98 -0.93 -0.36
N ILE A 77 -18.19 -0.45 0.87
CA ILE A 77 -17.24 -0.65 1.95
C ILE A 77 -17.69 -1.86 2.76
N MET A 78 -16.81 -2.83 2.88
CA MET A 78 -17.03 -4.07 3.59
C MET A 78 -16.28 -4.04 4.91
N LEU A 79 -16.96 -4.41 6.00
CA LEU A 79 -16.39 -4.50 7.32
C LEU A 79 -16.48 -5.95 7.78
N PHE A 80 -15.32 -6.54 8.06
CA PHE A 80 -15.19 -7.88 8.62
C PHE A 80 -14.41 -7.79 9.93
N HIS A 81 -14.70 -8.67 10.88
CA HIS A 81 -13.82 -8.89 12.02
C HIS A 81 -12.51 -9.54 11.55
N ARG A 82 -11.42 -9.33 12.31
CA ARG A 82 -10.11 -9.93 12.00
C ARG A 82 -10.09 -11.47 12.02
N ASN A 83 -11.15 -12.11 12.53
CA ASN A 83 -11.36 -13.55 12.45
C ASN A 83 -12.13 -13.99 11.19
N GLY A 84 -12.39 -13.08 10.26
CA GLY A 84 -13.08 -13.34 8.99
C GLY A 84 -14.61 -13.30 9.07
N LYS A 85 -15.23 -13.06 10.23
CA LYS A 85 -16.68 -12.93 10.32
C LYS A 85 -17.17 -11.59 9.75
N PHE A 86 -18.23 -11.64 8.96
CA PHE A 86 -18.79 -10.43 8.38
C PHE A 86 -19.50 -9.60 9.45
N LYS A 87 -19.18 -8.32 9.51
CA LYS A 87 -19.82 -7.36 10.43
C LYS A 87 -20.94 -6.61 9.73
N THR A 88 -20.59 -5.80 8.74
CA THR A 88 -21.55 -4.92 8.05
C THR A 88 -21.02 -4.47 6.68
N LYS A 89 -21.89 -3.82 5.91
CA LYS A 89 -21.62 -3.27 4.58
C LYS A 89 -22.19 -1.86 4.49
N ILE A 90 -21.36 -0.90 4.10
CA ILE A 90 -21.78 0.47 3.79
C ILE A 90 -22.03 0.53 2.29
N ILE A 91 -23.30 0.75 1.92
CA ILE A 91 -23.71 0.85 0.52
C ILE A 91 -23.33 2.23 -0.01
N ARG A 92 -22.66 2.24 -1.16
CA ARG A 92 -22.24 3.47 -1.85
C ARG A 92 -22.85 3.53 -3.23
N ASP A 93 -23.03 4.76 -3.71
CA ASP A 93 -23.45 4.96 -5.10
C ASP A 93 -22.28 4.79 -6.07
N GLN A 94 -22.61 4.46 -7.32
CA GLN A 94 -21.64 4.22 -8.39
C GLN A 94 -20.81 5.45 -8.78
N TYR A 95 -21.22 6.65 -8.37
CA TYR A 95 -20.53 7.92 -8.66
C TYR A 95 -19.55 8.33 -7.55
N THR A 96 -19.51 7.59 -6.45
CA THR A 96 -18.52 7.81 -5.41
C THR A 96 -17.13 7.37 -5.87
N THR A 97 -16.11 8.10 -5.43
CA THR A 97 -14.72 7.73 -5.73
C THR A 97 -14.42 6.33 -5.17
N GLY A 98 -13.67 5.49 -5.88
CA GLY A 98 -13.38 4.13 -5.41
C GLY A 98 -12.53 4.05 -4.13
N ARG A 99 -12.02 5.18 -3.64
CA ARG A 99 -11.08 5.25 -2.52
C ARG A 99 -11.73 5.69 -1.22
N ILE A 100 -11.27 5.11 -0.12
CA ILE A 100 -11.59 5.52 1.26
C ILE A 100 -10.31 5.93 1.99
N TYR A 101 -10.47 6.66 3.07
CA TYR A 101 -9.41 6.92 4.04
C TYR A 101 -9.96 6.77 5.46
N ILE A 102 -9.10 6.31 6.36
CA ILE A 102 -9.43 6.09 7.77
C ILE A 102 -8.90 7.26 8.59
N ASP A 103 -9.75 7.85 9.43
CA ASP A 103 -9.32 8.68 10.55
C ASP A 103 -9.23 7.79 11.78
N PHE A 104 -8.02 7.37 12.13
CA PHE A 104 -7.77 6.45 13.25
C PHE A 104 -8.06 7.11 14.60
N VAL A 105 -7.90 8.43 14.70
CA VAL A 105 -8.13 9.19 15.94
C VAL A 105 -9.62 9.37 16.18
N LYS A 106 -10.36 9.82 15.17
CA LYS A 106 -11.82 9.99 15.24
C LYS A 106 -12.60 8.70 15.01
N LYS A 107 -11.91 7.59 14.74
CA LYS A 107 -12.48 6.27 14.45
C LYS A 107 -13.56 6.31 13.38
N SER A 108 -13.25 6.95 12.25
CA SER A 108 -14.20 7.10 11.14
C SER A 108 -13.65 6.63 9.81
N ILE A 109 -14.53 6.03 9.02
CA ILE A 109 -14.32 5.67 7.63
C ILE A 109 -14.87 6.80 6.78
N ASN A 110 -14.02 7.35 5.91
CA ASN A 110 -14.37 8.54 5.15
C ASN A 110 -14.19 8.29 3.65
N PHE A 111 -15.07 8.89 2.85
CA PHE A 111 -14.91 8.91 1.40
C PHE A 111 -15.44 10.20 0.78
N LEU A 112 -14.97 10.50 -0.43
CA LEU A 112 -15.35 11.70 -1.17
C LEU A 112 -16.39 11.40 -2.24
N LYS A 113 -17.37 12.31 -2.33
CA LYS A 113 -18.26 12.47 -3.48
C LYS A 113 -18.29 13.96 -3.84
N GLY A 114 -17.63 14.33 -4.94
CA GLY A 114 -17.28 15.73 -5.20
C GLY A 114 -16.39 16.26 -4.09
N ARG A 115 -16.77 17.40 -3.50
CA ARG A 115 -16.09 17.99 -2.32
C ARG A 115 -16.70 17.59 -0.99
N THR A 116 -17.77 16.79 -0.98
CA THR A 116 -18.39 16.35 0.27
C THR A 116 -17.70 15.09 0.79
N ILE A 117 -17.26 15.14 2.04
CA ILE A 117 -16.76 14.00 2.81
C ILE A 117 -17.95 13.33 3.50
N TYR A 118 -18.22 12.09 3.12
CA TYR A 118 -19.16 11.22 3.82
C TYR A 118 -18.39 10.42 4.86
N ARG A 119 -18.92 10.38 6.08
CA ARG A 119 -18.27 9.76 7.23
C ARG A 119 -19.16 8.70 7.84
N TYR A 120 -18.54 7.62 8.27
CA TYR A 120 -19.19 6.51 8.96
C TYR A 120 -18.33 6.08 10.14
N ASP A 121 -18.95 5.62 11.21
CA ASP A 121 -18.22 4.96 12.30
C ASP A 121 -17.85 3.51 11.91
N PHE A 122 -17.12 2.83 12.80
CA PHE A 122 -16.75 1.42 12.62
C PHE A 122 -17.91 0.43 12.87
N GLU A 123 -19.10 0.92 13.23
CA GLU A 123 -20.35 0.15 13.23
C GLU A 123 -21.10 0.28 11.89
N GLY A 124 -20.59 1.10 10.96
CA GLY A 124 -21.22 1.39 9.67
C GLY A 124 -22.39 2.36 9.75
N LYS A 125 -22.51 3.11 10.86
CA LYS A 125 -23.52 4.17 11.00
C LYS A 125 -23.02 5.47 10.40
N PRO A 126 -23.87 6.22 9.66
CA PRO A 126 -23.48 7.50 9.11
C PRO A 126 -23.21 8.50 10.24
N LEU A 127 -22.15 9.27 10.05
CA LEU A 127 -21.80 10.44 10.86
C LEU A 127 -22.10 11.71 10.04
N GLU A 128 -21.77 12.87 10.60
CA GLU A 128 -21.88 14.14 9.91
C GLU A 128 -21.03 14.19 8.62
N THR A 129 -21.54 14.91 7.62
CA THR A 129 -20.78 15.19 6.39
C THR A 129 -19.93 16.45 6.58
N LEU A 130 -18.77 16.48 5.93
CA LEU A 130 -17.86 17.63 5.95
C LEU A 130 -17.59 18.10 4.51
N GLN A 131 -17.00 19.29 4.37
CA GLN A 131 -16.50 19.79 3.08
C GLN A 131 -14.98 19.64 3.02
N GLU A 132 -14.50 19.09 1.90
CA GLU A 132 -13.09 19.00 1.54
C GLU A 132 -12.73 20.22 0.69
N ASN A 133 -11.79 21.01 1.17
CA ASN A 133 -11.32 22.19 0.46
C ASN A 133 -9.99 21.94 -0.27
N PHE A 134 -9.39 20.77 -0.05
CA PHE A 134 -8.16 20.36 -0.71
C PHE A 134 -8.43 19.33 -1.80
N VAL A 135 -7.48 19.20 -2.71
CA VAL A 135 -7.58 18.29 -3.86
C VAL A 135 -6.38 17.36 -3.82
N GLY A 136 -6.55 16.13 -4.31
CA GLY A 136 -5.48 15.14 -4.38
C GLY A 136 -5.74 13.91 -3.53
N GLU A 137 -4.78 13.00 -3.54
CA GLU A 137 -4.80 11.84 -2.64
C GLU A 137 -4.54 12.29 -1.21
N LYS A 138 -5.30 11.74 -0.26
CA LYS A 138 -5.27 12.16 1.14
C LYS A 138 -4.90 11.01 2.05
N TYR A 139 -4.05 11.27 3.02
CA TYR A 139 -3.83 10.41 4.18
C TYR A 139 -4.01 11.20 5.48
N VAL A 140 -4.77 10.65 6.43
CA VAL A 140 -5.06 11.31 7.71
C VAL A 140 -3.94 10.99 8.70
N LEU A 141 -3.23 12.02 9.14
CA LEU A 141 -2.15 11.90 10.11
C LEU A 141 -2.67 11.84 11.55
N GLY A 142 -3.85 12.40 11.82
CA GLY A 142 -4.44 12.51 13.15
C GLY A 142 -4.64 13.97 13.55
N ASP A 143 -5.38 14.24 14.64
CA ASP A 143 -5.53 15.58 15.24
C ASP A 143 -5.90 16.71 14.25
N GLY A 144 -6.78 16.39 13.30
CA GLY A 144 -7.24 17.35 12.28
C GLY A 144 -6.23 17.61 11.16
N GLN A 145 -5.10 16.90 11.15
CA GLN A 145 -4.07 16.97 10.12
C GLN A 145 -4.22 15.87 9.08
N ALA A 146 -3.93 16.24 7.83
CA ALA A 146 -3.82 15.32 6.72
C ALA A 146 -2.72 15.77 5.76
N ILE A 147 -2.06 14.79 5.16
CA ILE A 147 -1.14 14.99 4.05
C ILE A 147 -1.84 14.71 2.73
N TYR A 148 -1.49 15.53 1.74
CA TYR A 148 -2.05 15.47 0.41
C TYR A 148 -0.96 15.32 -0.63
N TYR A 149 -1.24 14.52 -1.66
CA TYR A 149 -0.47 14.47 -2.90
C TYR A 149 -1.31 14.96 -4.07
N ASP A 150 -0.86 16.03 -4.73
CA ASP A 150 -1.57 16.68 -5.83
C ASP A 150 -0.57 17.24 -6.86
N LYS A 151 -0.47 16.54 -7.99
CA LYS A 151 0.31 17.01 -9.14
C LYS A 151 -0.63 17.31 -10.31
N ARG A 152 -0.62 18.58 -10.75
CA ARG A 152 -1.44 19.09 -11.85
C ARG A 152 -0.58 19.97 -12.74
N VAL A 153 -0.24 19.46 -13.92
CA VAL A 153 0.56 20.20 -14.91
C VAL A 153 -0.24 20.24 -16.21
N TYR A 154 -0.55 21.45 -16.69
CA TYR A 154 -1.26 21.65 -17.96
C TYR A 154 -1.05 23.09 -18.46
N SER A 155 -0.95 23.26 -19.78
CA SER A 155 -0.64 24.56 -20.41
C SER A 155 -1.66 25.67 -20.11
N GLY A 156 -2.90 25.33 -19.80
CA GLY A 156 -3.95 26.27 -19.40
C GLY A 156 -3.95 26.66 -17.92
N LEU A 157 -3.09 26.07 -17.09
CA LEU A 157 -2.92 26.49 -15.69
C LEU A 157 -2.08 27.78 -15.60
N PRO A 158 -2.19 28.55 -14.50
CA PRO A 158 -1.32 29.71 -14.28
C PRO A 158 0.16 29.31 -14.28
N ASP A 159 1.01 30.22 -14.76
CA ASP A 159 2.46 30.09 -14.64
C ASP A 159 2.89 30.42 -13.20
N SER A 160 2.59 29.50 -12.28
CA SER A 160 2.82 29.67 -10.85
C SER A 160 3.34 28.40 -10.19
N THR A 161 4.01 28.59 -9.05
CA THR A 161 4.48 27.49 -8.22
C THR A 161 3.34 26.83 -7.46
N ALA A 162 3.21 25.51 -7.63
CA ALA A 162 2.46 24.61 -6.76
C ALA A 162 3.42 23.65 -6.06
N TYR A 163 2.87 22.70 -5.29
CA TYR A 163 3.62 21.78 -4.44
C TYR A 163 3.00 20.40 -4.57
N GLU A 164 3.80 19.39 -4.90
CA GLU A 164 3.28 18.03 -5.11
C GLU A 164 2.73 17.45 -3.80
N VAL A 165 3.33 17.82 -2.68
CA VAL A 165 2.95 17.35 -1.35
C VAL A 165 2.75 18.52 -0.41
N TYR A 166 1.68 18.49 0.37
CA TYR A 166 1.42 19.49 1.40
C TYR A 166 0.67 18.89 2.59
N VAL A 167 0.91 19.46 3.77
CA VAL A 167 0.20 19.10 5.00
C VAL A 167 -0.78 20.20 5.31
N ALA A 168 -2.02 19.81 5.60
CA ALA A 168 -3.06 20.72 6.04
C ALA A 168 -3.57 20.36 7.42
N LYS A 169 -3.89 21.38 8.22
CA LYS A 169 -4.55 21.29 9.53
C LYS A 169 -5.73 22.24 9.55
N ASP A 170 -6.90 21.76 9.99
CA ASP A 170 -8.09 22.60 10.22
C ASP A 170 -8.36 23.56 9.04
N ASN A 171 -8.32 23.01 7.83
CA ASN A 171 -8.55 23.72 6.58
C ASN A 171 -7.49 24.76 6.15
N ARG A 172 -6.27 24.68 6.70
CA ARG A 172 -5.14 25.54 6.32
C ARG A 172 -3.93 24.70 5.98
N ILE A 173 -3.25 25.05 4.90
CA ILE A 173 -1.96 24.44 4.56
C ILE A 173 -0.90 24.98 5.53
N ILE A 174 -0.24 24.08 6.24
CA ILE A 174 0.80 24.41 7.24
C ILE A 174 2.21 24.12 6.75
N SER A 175 2.37 23.15 5.83
CA SER A 175 3.67 22.79 5.25
C SER A 175 3.52 22.43 3.77
N LYS A 176 4.56 22.73 2.97
CA LYS A 176 4.57 22.53 1.52
C LYS A 176 5.91 21.97 1.08
N PHE A 177 5.88 20.97 0.19
CA PHE A 177 7.07 20.22 -0.22
C PHE A 177 7.06 19.98 -1.74
N PHE A 178 8.25 19.82 -2.31
CA PHE A 178 8.45 19.53 -3.73
C PHE A 178 7.76 20.56 -4.66
N PRO A 179 8.26 21.81 -4.68
CA PRO A 179 7.69 22.84 -5.53
C PRO A 179 7.84 22.48 -7.02
N TYR A 180 6.81 22.77 -7.81
CA TYR A 180 6.81 22.60 -9.26
C TYR A 180 6.03 23.71 -9.95
N ASN A 181 6.27 23.91 -11.25
CA ASN A 181 5.51 24.87 -12.05
C ASN A 181 4.25 24.22 -12.64
N MET A 182 3.06 24.75 -12.35
CA MET A 182 1.79 24.17 -12.81
C MET A 182 1.60 24.18 -14.33
N ARG A 183 2.37 24.99 -15.05
CA ARG A 183 2.29 25.14 -16.51
C ARG A 183 3.43 24.43 -17.22
N THR A 184 4.64 24.49 -16.66
CA THR A 184 5.89 24.16 -17.38
C THR A 184 6.75 23.09 -16.73
N ASP A 185 6.25 22.37 -15.72
CA ASP A 185 7.03 21.29 -15.10
C ASP A 185 7.44 20.21 -16.10
N SER A 186 8.58 19.57 -15.79
CA SER A 186 9.33 18.66 -16.68
C SER A 186 8.61 17.36 -17.07
N PHE A 187 7.48 17.05 -16.42
CA PHE A 187 6.62 15.92 -16.76
C PHE A 187 5.17 16.16 -16.32
N LEU A 188 4.23 15.54 -17.05
CA LEU A 188 2.80 15.61 -16.76
C LEU A 188 2.36 14.49 -15.79
N PRO A 189 1.20 14.62 -15.12
CA PRO A 189 0.66 13.52 -14.33
C PRO A 189 0.50 12.22 -15.12
N GLU A 190 0.14 12.28 -16.40
CA GLU A 190 0.04 11.13 -17.31
C GLU A 190 1.39 10.51 -17.70
N ASP A 191 2.50 11.25 -17.54
CA ASP A 191 3.84 10.68 -17.69
C ASP A 191 4.22 9.79 -16.51
N SER A 192 3.57 9.99 -15.35
CA SER A 192 3.73 9.10 -14.21
C SER A 192 2.79 7.90 -14.33
N PHE A 193 3.33 6.71 -14.12
CA PHE A 193 2.49 5.51 -14.10
C PHE A 193 1.62 5.55 -12.85
N GLN A 194 0.30 5.62 -13.04
CA GLN A 194 -0.62 5.62 -11.91
C GLN A 194 -0.60 4.25 -11.24
N THR A 195 -0.26 4.22 -9.96
CA THR A 195 -0.45 3.03 -9.14
C THR A 195 -1.94 2.79 -8.99
N LEU A 196 -2.39 1.54 -9.16
CA LEU A 196 -3.79 1.18 -8.89
C LEU A 196 -4.14 1.31 -7.39
N HIS A 197 -3.16 1.54 -6.51
CA HIS A 197 -3.25 1.70 -5.07
C HIS A 197 -3.30 3.16 -4.60
N THR A 198 -3.18 3.42 -3.30
CA THR A 198 -2.91 4.75 -2.71
C THR A 198 -1.48 5.21 -2.95
N PHE A 199 -1.29 6.52 -3.00
CA PHE A 199 0.03 7.16 -3.03
C PHE A 199 0.76 7.05 -1.68
N PHE A 200 0.01 7.10 -0.58
CA PHE A 200 0.51 6.99 0.78
C PHE A 200 0.32 5.57 1.32
N TYR A 201 1.37 5.01 1.92
CA TYR A 201 1.43 3.67 2.49
C TYR A 201 1.72 3.79 3.97
N SER A 202 1.01 3.05 4.83
CA SER A 202 1.17 3.17 6.27
C SER A 202 0.93 1.84 6.96
N ASN A 203 1.55 1.68 8.13
CA ASN A 203 1.37 0.54 9.01
C ASN A 203 0.44 0.88 10.20
N GLY A 204 -0.30 1.98 10.13
CA GLY A 204 -1.16 2.45 11.21
C GLY A 204 -1.55 3.91 11.07
N SER A 205 -1.49 4.64 12.19
CA SER A 205 -1.79 6.07 12.28
C SER A 205 -0.53 6.90 12.51
N GLY A 206 -0.56 8.17 12.10
CA GLY A 206 0.46 9.16 12.47
C GLY A 206 1.56 9.38 11.45
N ASN A 207 1.84 8.38 10.59
CA ASN A 207 2.82 8.53 9.53
C ASN A 207 2.42 7.76 8.26
N ALA A 208 2.96 8.19 7.13
CA ALA A 208 2.85 7.47 5.87
C ALA A 208 4.14 7.57 5.06
N MET A 209 4.52 6.46 4.46
CA MET A 209 5.59 6.37 3.47
C MET A 209 5.05 6.61 2.07
N PHE A 210 5.87 7.16 1.19
CA PHE A 210 5.57 7.32 -0.23
C PHE A 210 6.86 7.46 -1.03
N ALA A 211 6.76 7.35 -2.35
CA ALA A 211 7.87 7.61 -3.26
C ALA A 211 7.36 8.41 -4.45
N ARG A 212 8.22 9.29 -4.96
CA ARG A 212 7.89 10.14 -6.11
C ARG A 212 8.34 9.46 -7.41
N PRO A 213 7.61 9.65 -8.52
CA PRO A 213 8.06 9.23 -9.84
C PRO A 213 9.47 9.74 -10.13
N PHE A 214 10.32 8.87 -10.67
CA PHE A 214 11.67 9.20 -11.14
C PHE A 214 12.67 9.67 -10.07
N ASP A 215 12.38 9.55 -8.77
CA ASP A 215 13.22 10.13 -7.70
C ASP A 215 14.10 9.10 -6.97
N TYR A 216 13.74 7.81 -7.02
CA TYR A 216 14.40 6.72 -6.30
C TYR A 216 14.61 6.97 -4.79
N VAL A 217 13.74 7.79 -4.20
CA VAL A 217 13.73 8.08 -2.76
C VAL A 217 12.39 7.63 -2.18
N ILE A 218 12.47 6.92 -1.06
CA ILE A 218 11.34 6.62 -0.20
C ILE A 218 11.33 7.66 0.92
N TYR A 219 10.23 8.40 0.97
CA TYR A 219 9.96 9.43 1.96
C TYR A 219 9.05 8.90 3.06
N GLN A 220 9.11 9.51 4.23
CA GLN A 220 8.09 9.38 5.27
C GLN A 220 7.58 10.77 5.63
N ALA A 221 6.26 10.87 5.77
CA ALA A 221 5.60 12.04 6.27
C ALA A 221 4.93 11.77 7.62
N ASP A 222 4.93 12.78 8.46
CA ASP A 222 4.16 12.85 9.71
C ASP A 222 3.45 14.22 9.83
N SER A 223 2.91 14.50 11.01
CA SER A 223 2.22 15.76 11.35
C SER A 223 3.08 17.03 11.19
N GLU A 224 4.40 16.89 11.17
CA GLU A 224 5.34 18.00 11.27
C GLU A 224 6.17 18.16 9.98
N LYS A 225 6.58 17.05 9.37
CA LYS A 225 7.61 17.06 8.33
C LYS A 225 7.47 15.94 7.30
N VAL A 226 8.27 16.08 6.25
CA VAL A 226 8.54 15.05 5.24
C VAL A 226 10.04 14.79 5.24
N ASP A 227 10.44 13.61 5.68
CA ASP A 227 11.83 13.17 5.72
C ASP A 227 12.13 12.22 4.57
N SER A 228 13.36 12.28 4.06
CA SER A 228 13.88 11.26 3.14
C SER A 228 14.46 10.11 3.94
N LEU A 229 13.82 8.94 3.92
CA LEU A 229 14.29 7.78 4.68
C LEU A 229 15.36 7.00 3.93
N PHE A 230 15.03 6.57 2.71
CA PHE A 230 15.88 5.68 1.92
C PHE A 230 16.11 6.26 0.53
N LYS A 231 17.38 6.35 0.13
CA LYS A 231 17.77 6.60 -1.24
C LYS A 231 18.20 5.28 -1.87
N ILE A 232 17.46 4.83 -2.87
CA ILE A 232 17.78 3.60 -3.60
C ILE A 232 18.76 3.92 -4.72
N VAL A 233 19.85 3.17 -4.76
CA VAL A 233 20.83 3.19 -5.86
C VAL A 233 20.75 1.85 -6.58
N LEU A 234 20.42 1.90 -7.86
CA LEU A 234 20.28 0.74 -8.73
C LEU A 234 21.52 0.58 -9.63
N PRO A 235 21.75 -0.61 -10.22
CA PRO A 235 22.64 -0.80 -11.35
C PRO A 235 22.36 0.21 -12.47
N TYR A 236 23.40 0.58 -13.21
CA TYR A 236 23.32 1.59 -14.27
C TYR A 236 22.26 1.23 -15.34
N ASN A 237 22.22 -0.04 -15.76
CA ASN A 237 21.27 -0.56 -16.76
C ASN A 237 19.80 -0.62 -16.29
N MET A 238 19.53 -0.31 -15.02
CA MET A 238 18.18 -0.20 -14.46
C MET A 238 17.87 1.23 -13.99
N SER A 239 18.88 2.09 -13.96
CA SER A 239 18.75 3.48 -13.49
C SER A 239 18.25 4.40 -14.60
N LEU A 240 17.52 5.45 -14.23
CA LEU A 240 17.15 6.48 -15.18
C LEU A 240 18.36 7.28 -15.66
N ASP A 241 18.56 7.35 -16.97
CA ASP A 241 19.26 8.48 -17.59
C ASP A 241 18.31 9.69 -17.56
N ARG A 242 18.44 10.51 -16.50
CA ARG A 242 17.61 11.71 -16.32
C ARG A 242 17.81 12.72 -17.43
N LYS A 243 19.03 12.83 -17.96
CA LYS A 243 19.33 13.79 -19.02
C LYS A 243 18.56 13.40 -20.28
N GLN A 244 18.67 12.13 -20.67
CA GLN A 244 17.90 11.62 -21.80
C GLN A 244 16.38 11.72 -21.55
N LEU A 245 15.90 11.32 -20.37
CA LEU A 245 14.48 11.34 -20.06
C LEU A 245 13.87 12.74 -20.11
N PHE A 246 14.57 13.78 -19.61
CA PHE A 246 13.99 15.12 -19.44
C PHE A 246 14.44 16.16 -20.47
N GLU A 247 15.59 15.98 -21.12
CA GLU A 247 16.17 16.97 -22.04
C GLU A 247 16.18 16.52 -23.51
N ASP A 248 16.06 15.21 -23.80
CA ASP A 248 16.07 14.71 -25.17
C ASP A 248 14.74 15.03 -25.89
N ALA A 249 14.84 15.68 -27.06
CA ALA A 249 13.69 16.01 -27.91
C ALA A 249 12.91 14.78 -28.39
N LYS A 250 13.49 13.58 -28.32
CA LYS A 250 12.81 12.30 -28.58
C LYS A 250 11.72 12.00 -27.55
N TYR A 251 11.84 12.50 -26.32
CA TYR A 251 10.94 12.24 -25.20
C TYR A 251 10.33 13.54 -24.65
N PRO A 252 9.55 14.28 -25.44
CA PRO A 252 8.90 15.51 -24.97
C PRO A 252 7.96 15.24 -23.79
N ILE A 253 7.59 16.31 -23.09
CA ILE A 253 6.57 16.32 -22.02
C ILE A 253 5.29 15.63 -22.53
N GLY A 254 4.70 14.74 -21.73
CA GLY A 254 3.52 13.93 -22.10
C GLY A 254 3.84 12.66 -22.90
N SER A 255 5.10 12.31 -23.10
CA SER A 255 5.52 11.12 -23.85
C SER A 255 6.55 10.24 -23.14
N LYS A 256 6.70 10.36 -21.81
CA LYS A 256 7.74 9.62 -21.07
C LYS A 256 7.55 8.10 -21.13
N SER A 257 6.33 7.62 -21.43
CA SER A 257 6.08 6.20 -21.76
C SER A 257 6.94 5.69 -22.93
N ARG A 258 7.29 6.53 -23.91
CA ARG A 258 8.18 6.17 -25.03
C ARG A 258 9.61 5.89 -24.56
N TYR A 259 10.12 6.68 -23.61
CA TYR A 259 11.43 6.43 -23.02
C TYR A 259 11.49 5.04 -22.40
N PHE A 260 10.43 4.64 -21.68
CA PHE A 260 10.36 3.32 -21.07
C PHE A 260 10.05 2.19 -22.06
N ALA A 261 9.48 2.48 -23.21
CA ALA A 261 9.40 1.50 -24.30
C ALA A 261 10.79 1.22 -24.88
N ASP A 262 11.62 2.26 -25.03
CA ASP A 262 12.99 2.14 -25.54
C ASP A 262 13.98 1.61 -24.51
N ASN A 263 13.70 1.83 -23.22
CA ASN A 263 14.54 1.40 -22.09
C ASN A 263 13.74 0.52 -21.12
N PRO A 264 13.36 -0.70 -21.54
CA PRO A 264 12.39 -1.52 -20.82
C PRO A 264 12.77 -1.90 -19.39
N ASN A 265 14.08 -1.93 -19.10
CA ASN A 265 14.60 -2.32 -17.79
C ASN A 265 14.79 -1.14 -16.82
N HIS A 266 14.61 0.09 -17.29
CA HIS A 266 14.74 1.26 -16.44
C HIS A 266 13.56 1.33 -15.46
N VAL A 267 13.89 1.51 -14.18
CA VAL A 267 12.89 1.63 -13.12
C VAL A 267 12.29 3.03 -13.17
N GLN A 268 10.97 3.11 -13.28
CA GLN A 268 10.23 4.36 -13.37
C GLN A 268 9.88 4.90 -11.98
N LEU A 269 9.57 3.98 -11.06
CA LEU A 269 9.00 4.28 -9.75
C LEU A 269 9.29 3.15 -8.76
N ILE A 270 9.48 3.50 -7.50
CA ILE A 270 9.46 2.58 -6.37
C ILE A 270 8.05 2.64 -5.79
N ASN A 271 7.39 1.51 -5.62
CA ASN A 271 6.02 1.46 -5.11
C ASN A 271 5.88 0.56 -3.90
N PHE A 272 4.74 0.67 -3.22
CA PHE A 272 4.36 -0.18 -2.10
C PHE A 272 5.40 -0.25 -0.96
N PRO A 273 6.04 0.87 -0.56
CA PRO A 273 6.95 0.85 0.59
C PRO A 273 6.18 0.53 1.87
N TYR A 274 6.54 -0.58 2.52
CA TYR A 274 6.13 -0.91 3.88
C TYR A 274 7.35 -1.26 4.71
N LEU A 275 7.47 -0.69 5.90
CA LEU A 275 8.60 -0.92 6.80
C LEU A 275 8.13 -1.58 8.11
N ILE A 276 8.47 -2.86 8.33
CA ILE A 276 8.12 -3.59 9.56
C ILE A 276 9.41 -4.05 10.25
N GLY A 277 9.78 -3.38 11.34
CA GLY A 277 11.08 -3.60 11.97
C GLY A 277 12.23 -3.29 10.99
N ASN A 278 13.12 -4.24 10.78
CA ASN A 278 14.23 -4.12 9.82
C ASN A 278 13.84 -4.52 8.38
N ASN A 279 12.56 -4.80 8.10
CA ASN A 279 12.11 -5.31 6.82
C ASN A 279 11.46 -4.22 5.98
N LEU A 280 12.14 -3.80 4.91
CA LEU A 280 11.60 -2.87 3.91
C LEU A 280 11.04 -3.67 2.72
N PHE A 281 9.72 -3.73 2.61
CA PHE A 281 9.02 -4.26 1.45
C PHE A 281 8.80 -3.15 0.43
N PHE A 282 9.02 -3.44 -0.85
CA PHE A 282 8.77 -2.50 -1.94
C PHE A 282 8.65 -3.23 -3.28
N LYS A 283 8.28 -2.48 -4.31
CA LYS A 283 8.25 -2.93 -5.70
C LYS A 283 9.07 -1.99 -6.56
N LEU A 284 9.88 -2.53 -7.46
CA LEU A 284 10.49 -1.74 -8.53
C LEU A 284 9.61 -1.86 -9.76
N GLN A 285 9.14 -0.73 -10.27
CA GLN A 285 8.29 -0.72 -11.45
C GLN A 285 9.12 -0.41 -12.70
N THR A 286 9.16 -1.36 -13.65
CA THR A 286 9.66 -1.15 -15.01
C THR A 286 8.50 -1.23 -16.00
N SER A 287 8.75 -1.02 -17.30
CA SER A 287 7.74 -1.27 -18.35
C SER A 287 7.70 -2.74 -18.77
N SER A 288 8.79 -3.49 -18.59
CA SER A 288 8.89 -4.90 -18.99
C SER A 288 8.38 -5.88 -17.93
N ASN A 289 8.33 -5.47 -16.66
CA ASN A 289 8.07 -6.39 -15.56
C ASN A 289 7.12 -5.79 -14.53
N ILE A 290 6.02 -6.51 -14.30
CA ILE A 290 4.96 -6.11 -13.38
C ILE A 290 5.00 -6.89 -12.05
N SER A 291 5.90 -7.85 -11.84
CA SER A 291 5.90 -8.68 -10.61
C SER A 291 7.07 -8.40 -9.66
N ASP A 292 8.00 -7.51 -9.99
CA ASP A 292 9.26 -7.27 -9.27
C ASP A 292 9.07 -6.68 -7.85
N SER A 293 8.79 -7.58 -6.90
CA SER A 293 8.49 -7.29 -5.50
C SER A 293 9.63 -7.79 -4.61
N TYR A 294 10.12 -6.93 -3.73
CA TYR A 294 11.32 -7.17 -2.94
C TYR A 294 11.08 -7.00 -1.45
N LEU A 295 11.92 -7.68 -0.69
CA LEU A 295 12.17 -7.43 0.72
C LEU A 295 13.66 -7.14 0.89
N TYR A 296 13.98 -5.98 1.44
CA TYR A 296 15.32 -5.64 1.87
C TYR A 296 15.41 -5.64 3.39
N ARG A 297 16.36 -6.41 3.94
CA ARG A 297 16.66 -6.45 5.37
C ARG A 297 17.68 -5.39 5.72
N LEU A 298 17.30 -4.40 6.51
CA LEU A 298 18.16 -3.27 6.89
C LEU A 298 19.31 -3.66 7.83
N ASP A 299 19.16 -4.76 8.55
CA ASP A 299 20.14 -5.27 9.52
C ASP A 299 21.23 -6.14 8.88
N SER A 300 20.87 -6.95 7.88
CA SER A 300 21.79 -7.84 7.18
C SER A 300 22.16 -7.38 5.77
N GLU A 301 21.50 -6.34 5.26
CA GLU A 301 21.60 -5.85 3.88
C GLU A 301 21.18 -6.88 2.81
N ASN A 302 20.51 -7.96 3.21
CA ASN A 302 20.04 -8.98 2.27
C ASN A 302 18.84 -8.49 1.46
N LEU A 303 18.81 -8.85 0.18
CA LEU A 303 17.72 -8.55 -0.74
C LEU A 303 17.07 -9.85 -1.24
N TYR A 304 15.75 -9.94 -1.08
CA TYR A 304 14.97 -11.12 -1.45
C TYR A 304 13.91 -10.79 -2.51
N ARG A 305 13.67 -11.73 -3.43
CA ARG A 305 12.57 -11.74 -4.40
C ARG A 305 11.30 -12.32 -3.80
N ILE A 306 10.41 -11.48 -3.32
CA ILE A 306 9.15 -11.91 -2.68
C ILE A 306 8.18 -12.55 -3.67
N ASP A 307 8.21 -12.14 -4.94
CA ASP A 307 7.43 -12.78 -6.00
C ASP A 307 7.93 -14.18 -6.39
N LYS A 308 9.07 -14.60 -5.84
CA LYS A 308 9.65 -15.95 -6.01
C LYS A 308 9.71 -16.73 -4.69
N LEU A 309 8.89 -16.33 -3.71
CA LEU A 309 8.79 -17.00 -2.41
C LEU A 309 8.54 -18.50 -2.57
N GLN A 310 9.42 -19.32 -1.99
CA GLN A 310 9.26 -20.77 -1.95
C GLN A 310 8.46 -21.17 -0.71
N VAL A 311 7.46 -22.01 -0.90
CA VAL A 311 6.59 -22.49 0.17
C VAL A 311 7.23 -23.66 0.91
N ASP A 312 7.01 -23.74 2.21
CA ASP A 312 7.51 -24.81 3.09
C ASP A 312 6.45 -25.24 4.10
N ASP A 313 6.85 -26.03 5.09
CA ASP A 313 5.97 -26.56 6.13
C ASP A 313 5.33 -25.47 7.01
N LYS A 314 6.01 -24.34 7.26
CA LYS A 314 5.45 -23.21 8.04
C LYS A 314 4.27 -22.53 7.37
N CYS A 315 4.17 -22.60 6.04
CA CYS A 315 3.01 -22.12 5.30
C CYS A 315 2.17 -23.26 4.70
N TYR A 316 2.29 -24.46 5.25
CA TYR A 316 1.54 -25.65 4.87
C TYR A 316 1.72 -26.05 3.39
N TYR A 317 2.85 -25.67 2.78
CA TYR A 317 3.12 -25.78 1.35
C TYR A 317 2.03 -25.12 0.49
N LEU A 318 1.39 -24.06 1.00
CA LEU A 318 0.43 -23.23 0.28
C LEU A 318 1.11 -21.93 -0.14
N ASN A 319 0.90 -21.52 -1.39
CA ASN A 319 1.27 -20.21 -1.90
C ASN A 319 0.49 -19.14 -1.11
N VAL A 320 1.25 -18.35 -0.37
CA VAL A 320 0.74 -17.24 0.44
C VAL A 320 0.60 -15.95 -0.35
N ILE A 321 1.11 -15.93 -1.58
CA ILE A 321 1.10 -14.80 -2.50
C ILE A 321 0.62 -15.32 -3.86
N ASN A 322 -0.36 -14.65 -4.47
CA ASN A 322 -0.80 -14.96 -5.82
C ASN A 322 -0.05 -14.10 -6.84
N VAL A 323 0.94 -14.69 -7.53
CA VAL A 323 1.76 -14.01 -8.54
C VAL A 323 1.22 -14.14 -9.98
N TYR A 324 0.06 -14.75 -10.17
CA TYR A 324 -0.53 -14.95 -11.49
C TYR A 324 -1.47 -13.80 -11.85
N ALA A 325 -1.20 -13.15 -12.98
CA ALA A 325 -2.08 -12.09 -13.47
C ALA A 325 -3.42 -12.67 -14.01
N PRO A 326 -4.56 -12.01 -13.76
CA PRO A 326 -4.74 -10.83 -12.93
C PRO A 326 -4.87 -11.18 -11.44
N SER A 327 -3.94 -10.74 -10.60
CA SER A 327 -4.09 -10.81 -9.14
C SER A 327 -3.90 -9.44 -8.50
N GLU A 328 -4.43 -9.27 -7.29
CA GLU A 328 -4.20 -8.05 -6.53
C GLU A 328 -2.72 -7.90 -6.16
N PHE A 329 -1.97 -8.99 -5.90
CA PHE A 329 -0.55 -8.87 -5.58
C PHE A 329 0.30 -8.42 -6.77
N VAL A 330 0.05 -8.92 -7.98
CA VAL A 330 0.77 -8.42 -9.17
C VAL A 330 0.49 -6.93 -9.38
N ASN A 331 -0.75 -6.50 -9.18
CA ASN A 331 -1.15 -5.11 -9.42
C ASN A 331 -0.79 -4.14 -8.27
N ARG A 332 -0.87 -4.61 -7.03
CA ARG A 332 -0.86 -3.82 -5.80
C ARG A 332 0.14 -4.30 -4.75
N ASN A 333 0.97 -5.30 -5.05
CA ASN A 333 1.85 -5.95 -4.08
C ASN A 333 1.06 -6.32 -2.80
N PHE A 334 1.59 -6.05 -1.61
CA PHE A 334 0.84 -6.10 -0.38
C PHE A 334 -0.20 -4.96 -0.27
N LEU A 335 -1.42 -5.30 0.16
CA LEU A 335 -2.53 -4.36 0.24
C LEU A 335 -2.41 -3.39 1.41
N THR A 336 -1.80 -3.81 2.52
CA THR A 336 -1.59 -3.00 3.72
C THR A 336 -0.64 -3.70 4.69
N ALA A 337 -0.29 -3.02 5.77
CA ALA A 337 0.48 -3.56 6.88
C ALA A 337 -0.06 -3.00 8.21
N ASP A 338 0.24 -3.69 9.30
CA ASP A 338 0.26 -3.11 10.63
C ASP A 338 1.66 -3.25 11.25
N THR A 339 1.81 -2.99 12.54
CA THR A 339 3.12 -3.07 13.22
C THR A 339 3.70 -4.49 13.31
N GLU A 340 2.89 -5.51 13.03
CA GLU A 340 3.28 -6.92 13.19
C GLU A 340 3.18 -7.72 11.89
N TYR A 341 2.17 -7.45 11.06
CA TYR A 341 1.90 -8.21 9.84
C TYR A 341 1.88 -7.33 8.60
N ILE A 342 2.24 -7.95 7.48
CA ILE A 342 1.93 -7.46 6.15
C ILE A 342 0.83 -8.32 5.52
N TYR A 343 -0.08 -7.70 4.77
CA TYR A 343 -1.33 -8.33 4.34
C TYR A 343 -1.45 -8.40 2.83
N THR A 344 -1.89 -9.56 2.35
CA THR A 344 -2.31 -9.79 0.97
C THR A 344 -3.60 -10.62 0.94
N ILE A 345 -4.08 -10.96 -0.24
CA ILE A 345 -5.21 -11.86 -0.42
C ILE A 345 -4.89 -12.97 -1.42
N VAL A 346 -5.53 -14.11 -1.21
CA VAL A 346 -5.52 -15.23 -2.16
C VAL A 346 -6.97 -15.65 -2.43
N PRO A 347 -7.37 -15.86 -3.69
CA PRO A 347 -8.66 -16.45 -4.00
C PRO A 347 -8.85 -17.79 -3.28
N ALA A 348 -10.04 -18.03 -2.72
CA ALA A 348 -10.32 -19.27 -2.02
C ALA A 348 -10.20 -20.50 -2.93
N ALA A 349 -10.60 -20.37 -4.20
CA ALA A 349 -10.47 -21.41 -5.21
C ALA A 349 -9.01 -21.86 -5.39
N ASP A 350 -8.08 -20.91 -5.46
CA ASP A 350 -6.65 -21.21 -5.63
C ASP A 350 -6.10 -22.00 -4.44
N LEU A 351 -6.48 -21.67 -3.21
CA LEU A 351 -6.05 -22.42 -2.02
C LEU A 351 -6.67 -23.82 -1.97
N ILE A 352 -7.94 -23.96 -2.37
CA ILE A 352 -8.61 -25.27 -2.47
C ILE A 352 -7.90 -26.16 -3.50
N ASP A 353 -7.52 -25.62 -4.65
CA ASP A 353 -6.84 -26.38 -5.69
C ASP A 353 -5.40 -26.76 -5.30
N GLN A 354 -4.69 -25.86 -4.60
CA GLN A 354 -3.39 -26.19 -3.99
C GLN A 354 -3.49 -27.30 -2.94
N TYR A 355 -4.51 -27.24 -2.07
CA TYR A 355 -4.77 -28.30 -1.10
C TYR A 355 -4.99 -29.67 -1.77
N LYS A 356 -5.81 -29.72 -2.83
CA LYS A 356 -6.02 -30.96 -3.61
C LYS A 356 -4.71 -31.46 -4.22
N ASN A 357 -3.90 -30.56 -4.79
CA ASN A 357 -2.61 -30.91 -5.37
C ASN A 357 -1.65 -31.48 -4.30
N ASN A 358 -1.61 -30.89 -3.10
CA ASN A 358 -0.80 -31.39 -1.99
C ASN A 358 -1.26 -32.78 -1.53
N LYS A 359 -2.57 -33.05 -1.51
CA LYS A 359 -3.11 -34.39 -1.23
C LYS A 359 -2.71 -35.42 -2.29
N THR A 360 -2.79 -35.08 -3.58
CA THR A 360 -2.37 -35.97 -4.67
C THR A 360 -0.87 -36.27 -4.63
N LYS A 361 -0.05 -35.32 -4.17
CA LYS A 361 1.39 -35.48 -3.98
C LYS A 361 1.78 -36.12 -2.64
N GLU A 362 0.80 -36.55 -1.84
CA GLU A 362 1.02 -37.15 -0.52
C GLU A 362 1.86 -36.28 0.43
N VAL A 363 1.74 -34.95 0.32
CA VAL A 363 2.41 -34.03 1.24
C VAL A 363 1.81 -34.20 2.63
N ASN A 364 2.63 -34.70 3.57
CA ASN A 364 2.22 -34.92 4.96
C ASN A 364 2.28 -33.60 5.75
N VAL A 365 1.16 -32.90 5.82
CA VAL A 365 1.04 -31.63 6.55
C VAL A 365 -0.33 -31.52 7.22
N GLU A 366 -0.34 -31.00 8.44
CA GLU A 366 -1.55 -30.74 9.21
C GLU A 366 -2.02 -29.30 8.95
N TYR A 367 -3.24 -29.14 8.43
CA TYR A 367 -3.81 -27.83 8.13
C TYR A 367 -4.64 -27.31 9.32
N PRO A 368 -4.63 -26.00 9.60
CA PRO A 368 -5.52 -25.37 10.56
C PRO A 368 -6.99 -25.67 10.31
N LYS A 369 -7.79 -25.72 11.38
CA LYS A 369 -9.22 -26.05 11.35
C LYS A 369 -10.02 -25.13 10.42
N GLU A 370 -9.68 -23.85 10.38
CA GLU A 370 -10.31 -22.84 9.54
C GLU A 370 -10.09 -23.13 8.05
N LEU A 371 -8.87 -23.57 7.69
CA LEU A 371 -8.55 -23.99 6.33
C LEU A 371 -9.23 -25.31 5.96
N LEU A 372 -9.26 -26.29 6.86
CA LEU A 372 -10.00 -27.53 6.62
C LEU A 372 -11.50 -27.27 6.39
N THR A 373 -12.08 -26.31 7.12
CA THR A 373 -13.47 -25.86 6.91
C THR A 373 -13.65 -25.24 5.52
N LEU A 374 -12.70 -24.42 5.07
CA LEU A 374 -12.70 -23.86 3.72
C LEU A 374 -12.58 -24.96 2.65
N PHE A 375 -11.64 -25.89 2.81
CA PHE A 375 -11.36 -26.95 1.83
C PHE A 375 -12.49 -27.98 1.72
N GLY A 376 -13.24 -28.21 2.80
CA GLY A 376 -14.44 -29.05 2.78
C GLY A 376 -15.68 -28.36 2.22
N SER A 377 -15.64 -27.05 1.96
CA SER A 377 -16.77 -26.29 1.45
C SER A 377 -17.08 -26.63 0.00
N LYS A 378 -18.36 -26.87 -0.31
CA LYS A 378 -18.85 -26.98 -1.70
C LYS A 378 -19.12 -25.61 -2.36
N ASN A 379 -18.84 -24.51 -1.66
CA ASN A 379 -19.14 -23.18 -2.15
C ASN A 379 -18.07 -22.69 -3.14
N ASN A 380 -18.35 -22.84 -4.42
CA ASN A 380 -17.51 -22.33 -5.51
C ASN A 380 -17.50 -20.79 -5.62
N LYS A 381 -18.28 -20.09 -4.81
CA LYS A 381 -18.33 -18.62 -4.71
C LYS A 381 -17.76 -18.12 -3.38
N ALA A 382 -16.90 -18.89 -2.72
CA ALA A 382 -16.23 -18.46 -1.51
C ALA A 382 -15.48 -17.14 -1.74
N ASN A 383 -15.64 -16.20 -0.81
CA ASN A 383 -14.85 -14.97 -0.77
C ASN A 383 -13.35 -15.30 -0.66
N CYS A 384 -12.49 -14.35 -1.02
CA CYS A 384 -11.04 -14.51 -0.86
C CYS A 384 -10.64 -14.72 0.60
N VAL A 385 -9.43 -15.27 0.77
CA VAL A 385 -8.77 -15.44 2.06
C VAL A 385 -7.79 -14.29 2.25
N ILE A 386 -7.89 -13.57 3.37
CA ILE A 386 -6.83 -12.63 3.78
C ILE A 386 -5.67 -13.46 4.31
N VAL A 387 -4.47 -13.16 3.81
CA VAL A 387 -3.22 -13.77 4.27
C VAL A 387 -2.43 -12.72 5.01
N ALA A 388 -2.21 -12.94 6.30
CA ALA A 388 -1.37 -12.09 7.14
C ALA A 388 -0.03 -12.78 7.37
N LEU A 389 1.06 -12.08 7.04
CA LEU A 389 2.41 -12.59 7.11
C LEU A 389 3.20 -11.82 8.15
N LYS A 390 3.80 -12.51 9.12
CA LYS A 390 4.63 -11.89 10.15
C LYS A 390 6.10 -11.94 9.74
N PRO A 391 6.73 -10.82 9.37
CA PRO A 391 8.15 -10.81 8.99
C PRO A 391 9.03 -11.21 10.17
N LYS A 392 10.11 -11.93 9.88
CA LYS A 392 11.19 -12.19 10.84
C LYS A 392 11.86 -10.89 11.25
N ARG A 393 12.12 -10.72 12.55
CA ARG A 393 12.73 -9.49 13.08
C ARG A 393 14.25 -9.47 12.98
#